data_AF-A0A150ALE6-F1
#
_entry.id   AF-A0A150ALE6-F1
#
_cell.length_a   1.000
_cell.length_b   1.000
_cell.length_c   1.000
_cell.angle_alpha   90.00
_cell.angle_beta   90.00
_cell.angle_gamma   90.00
#
_symmetry.space_group_name_H-M   'P 1'
#
loop_
_entity.id
_entity.type
_entity.pdbx_description
1 polymer ?
#
loop_
_entity_poly.entity_id
_entity_poly.type
_entity_poly.pdbx_seq_one_letter_code
_entity_poly.pdbx_strand_id
1 'polypeptide(L)'
;MKVVYQEVLIAESDQTVEDCGVIYFPPSSVKFEYLVESDFRSSCLFKNTATYYHIKVGEHEFKNAVWSYKDPDPEVEKIKGCLAFADELLKS
;
A
#
# COMPACT_ATOMS: atom_id res chain seq x y z
N MET A 1 10.05 -4.22 8.48
CA MET A 1 10.04 -3.27 7.33
C MET A 1 9.27 -2.02 7.70
N LYS A 2 9.68 -0.83 7.24
CA LYS A 2 8.97 0.43 7.52
C LYS A 2 8.81 1.34 6.31
N VAL A 3 7.76 2.15 6.34
CA VAL A 3 7.43 3.18 5.36
C VAL A 3 7.36 4.50 6.09
N VAL A 4 8.19 5.45 5.68
CA VAL A 4 8.27 6.79 6.28
C VAL A 4 8.14 7.85 5.20
N TYR A 5 7.23 8.79 5.39
CA TYR A 5 7.04 9.95 4.52
C TYR A 5 7.04 11.22 5.35
N GLN A 6 7.84 12.23 4.97
CA GLN A 6 8.00 13.49 5.71
C GLN A 6 8.25 13.26 7.22
N GLU A 7 9.17 12.34 7.54
CA GLU A 7 9.53 11.95 8.92
C GLU A 7 8.40 11.27 9.72
N VAL A 8 7.21 11.10 9.13
CA VAL A 8 6.08 10.40 9.74
C VAL A 8 6.11 8.93 9.34
N LEU A 9 6.03 8.05 10.34
CA LEU A 9 5.87 6.61 10.13
C LEU A 9 4.45 6.31 9.64
N ILE A 10 4.32 5.83 8.41
CA ILE A 10 3.04 5.50 7.76
C ILE A 10 2.69 4.03 7.98
N ALA A 11 3.68 3.13 7.87
CA ALA A 11 3.50 1.71 8.11
C ALA A 11 4.77 1.07 8.68
N GLU A 12 4.60 0.10 9.57
CA GLU A 12 5.70 -0.70 10.12
C GLU A 12 5.22 -2.11 10.44
N SER A 13 5.86 -3.11 9.86
CA SER A 13 5.56 -4.50 10.16
C SER A 13 6.73 -5.42 9.84
N ASP A 14 6.85 -6.48 10.64
CA ASP A 14 7.71 -7.63 10.35
C ASP A 14 6.91 -8.79 9.73
N GLN A 15 5.59 -8.64 9.57
CA GLN A 15 4.67 -9.62 8.99
C GLN A 15 4.23 -9.19 7.59
N THR A 16 5.17 -8.73 6.77
CA THR A 16 4.90 -8.35 5.38
C THR A 16 4.84 -9.57 4.46
N VAL A 17 4.06 -9.49 3.39
CA VAL A 17 3.97 -10.51 2.34
C VAL A 17 4.62 -9.99 1.08
N GLU A 18 5.44 -10.81 0.41
CA GLU A 18 6.01 -10.47 -0.89
C GLU A 18 5.24 -11.16 -2.03
N ASP A 19 4.98 -10.40 -3.09
CA ASP A 19 4.43 -10.92 -4.35
C ASP A 19 5.02 -10.18 -5.56
N CYS A 20 5.62 -10.92 -6.49
CA CYS A 20 6.28 -10.38 -7.69
C CYS A 20 7.27 -9.22 -7.41
N GLY A 21 8.04 -9.30 -6.32
CA GLY A 21 8.99 -8.25 -5.92
C GLY A 21 8.36 -7.02 -5.25
N VAL A 22 7.06 -7.06 -4.96
CA VAL A 22 6.34 -6.00 -4.22
C VAL A 22 6.07 -6.47 -2.79
N ILE A 23 6.33 -5.58 -1.82
CA ILE A 23 6.09 -5.82 -0.40
C ILE A 23 4.71 -5.27 -0.01
N TYR A 24 3.91 -6.12 0.63
CA TYR A 24 2.57 -5.83 1.11
C TYR A 24 2.53 -5.85 2.63
N PHE A 25 2.01 -4.77 3.22
CA PHE A 25 1.83 -4.59 4.65
C PHE A 25 0.41 -5.01 5.04
N PRO A 26 0.23 -5.72 6.17
CA PRO A 26 -1.09 -6.00 6.70
C PRO A 26 -1.79 -4.69 7.08
N PRO A 27 -3.11 -4.56 6.87
CA PRO A 27 -3.82 -3.32 7.12
C PRO A 27 -3.69 -2.83 8.57
N SER A 28 -3.60 -3.75 9.54
CA SER A 28 -3.40 -3.42 10.96
C SER A 28 -2.08 -2.70 11.27
N SER A 29 -1.12 -2.73 10.34
CA SER A 29 0.19 -2.09 10.47
C SER A 29 0.29 -0.74 9.76
N VAL A 30 -0.80 -0.28 9.12
CA VAL A 30 -0.83 0.94 8.32
C VAL A 30 -1.67 2.00 9.01
N LYS A 31 -1.14 3.22 9.08
CA LYS A 31 -1.84 4.38 9.61
C LYS A 31 -2.70 5.02 8.53
N PHE A 32 -3.94 4.56 8.41
CA PHE A 32 -4.92 5.05 7.44
C PHE A 32 -5.27 6.54 7.60
N GLU A 33 -5.00 7.16 8.76
CA GLU A 33 -5.21 8.60 8.97
C GLU A 33 -4.40 9.48 8.00
N TYR A 34 -3.29 8.96 7.46
CA TYR A 34 -2.47 9.64 6.46
C TYR A 34 -2.82 9.24 5.02
N LEU A 35 -3.80 8.35 4.83
CA LEU A 35 -4.19 7.86 3.51
C LEU A 35 -5.47 8.53 3.05
N VAL A 36 -5.44 9.06 1.83
CA VAL A 36 -6.60 9.64 1.16
C VAL A 36 -6.90 8.81 -0.08
N GLU A 37 -8.10 8.30 -0.22
CA GLU A 37 -8.48 7.52 -1.40
C GLU A 37 -8.34 8.38 -2.66
N SER A 38 -7.69 7.80 -3.68
CA SER A 38 -7.56 8.40 -5.00
C SER A 38 -8.74 7.99 -5.87
N ASP A 39 -9.04 8.74 -6.93
CA ASP A 39 -9.94 8.27 -8.00
C ASP A 39 -9.23 7.35 -9.00
N PHE A 40 -7.90 7.24 -8.93
CA PHE A 40 -7.12 6.40 -9.83
C PHE A 40 -7.33 4.91 -9.53
N ARG A 41 -7.62 4.13 -10.56
CA ARG A 41 -7.76 2.67 -10.50
C ARG A 41 -6.92 2.06 -11.60
N SER A 42 -6.35 0.89 -11.33
CA SER A 42 -5.68 0.06 -12.34
C SER A 42 -6.18 -1.38 -12.21
N SER A 43 -6.16 -2.12 -13.31
CA SER A 43 -6.63 -3.50 -13.35
C SER A 43 -5.49 -4.43 -13.77
N CYS A 44 -5.36 -5.56 -13.07
CA CYS A 44 -4.48 -6.66 -13.42
C CYS A 44 -5.32 -7.91 -13.63
N LEU A 45 -4.91 -8.78 -14.56
CA LEU A 45 -5.62 -10.02 -14.87
C LEU A 45 -5.76 -10.96 -13.66
N PHE A 46 -4.75 -10.98 -12.77
CA PHE A 46 -4.70 -11.89 -11.62
C PHE A 46 -5.02 -11.22 -10.29
N LYS A 47 -4.70 -9.92 -10.16
CA LYS A 47 -4.88 -9.17 -8.91
C LYS A 47 -6.20 -8.37 -8.91
N ASN A 48 -6.94 -8.40 -10.02
CA ASN A 48 -8.17 -7.62 -10.23
C ASN A 48 -7.90 -6.11 -10.15
N THR A 49 -8.78 -5.34 -9.54
CA THR A 49 -8.73 -3.87 -9.50
C THR A 49 -8.00 -3.37 -8.25
N ALA A 50 -6.95 -2.59 -8.46
CA ALA A 50 -6.24 -1.88 -7.40
C ALA A 50 -6.99 -0.61 -7.00
N THR A 51 -7.20 -0.44 -5.70
CA THR A 51 -7.59 0.84 -5.10
C THR A 51 -6.33 1.59 -4.71
N TYR A 52 -6.20 2.84 -5.18
CA TYR A 52 -5.05 3.68 -4.86
C TYR A 52 -5.37 4.70 -3.77
N TYR A 53 -4.35 5.05 -3.01
CA TYR A 53 -4.38 6.12 -2.02
C TYR A 53 -3.22 7.08 -2.24
N HIS A 54 -3.46 8.34 -1.92
CA HIS A 54 -2.43 9.34 -1.70
C HIS A 54 -1.95 9.24 -0.24
N ILE A 55 -0.69 9.55 0.01
CA ILE A 55 -0.19 9.80 1.37
C ILE A 55 -0.24 11.30 1.60
N LYS A 56 -0.90 11.75 2.66
CA LYS A 56 -1.01 13.15 3.04
C LYS A 56 -0.48 13.40 4.44
N VAL A 57 0.54 14.25 4.56
CA VAL A 57 1.14 14.67 5.83
C VAL A 57 1.24 16.19 5.83
N GLY A 58 0.37 16.85 6.59
CA GLY A 58 0.23 18.30 6.54
C GLY A 58 -0.16 18.80 5.15
N GLU A 59 0.62 19.72 4.59
CA GLU A 59 0.46 20.27 3.24
C GLU A 59 1.11 19.40 2.15
N HIS A 60 1.88 18.36 2.54
CA HIS A 60 2.56 17.48 1.60
C HIS A 60 1.67 16.31 1.19
N GLU A 61 1.62 16.05 -0.11
CA GLU A 61 0.88 14.94 -0.69
C GLU A 61 1.77 14.14 -1.65
N PHE A 62 1.77 12.82 -1.47
CA PHE A 62 2.31 11.87 -2.44
C PHE A 62 1.16 11.14 -3.12
N LYS A 63 0.88 11.53 -4.37
CA LYS A 63 -0.21 10.98 -5.17
C LYS A 63 0.05 9.54 -5.58
N ASN A 64 -1.01 8.73 -5.47
CA ASN A 64 -1.07 7.32 -5.87
C ASN A 64 0.07 6.45 -5.32
N ALA A 65 0.59 6.81 -4.14
CA ALA A 65 1.76 6.18 -3.55
C ALA A 65 1.46 4.84 -2.88
N VAL A 66 0.19 4.52 -2.64
CA VAL A 66 -0.24 3.29 -1.98
C VAL A 66 -1.30 2.62 -2.83
N TRP A 67 -1.28 1.30 -2.91
CA TRP A 67 -2.35 0.54 -3.55
C TRP A 67 -2.70 -0.72 -2.76
N SER A 68 -3.95 -1.16 -2.92
CA SER A 68 -4.48 -2.37 -2.29
C SER A 68 -5.43 -3.09 -3.22
N TYR A 69 -5.46 -4.42 -3.11
CA TYR A 69 -6.38 -5.28 -3.85
C TYR A 69 -7.42 -5.85 -2.89
N LYS A 70 -8.68 -5.43 -3.06
CA LYS A 70 -9.79 -5.84 -2.18
C LYS A 70 -10.25 -7.27 -2.46
N ASP A 71 -10.17 -7.69 -3.72
CA ASP A 71 -10.65 -8.99 -4.15
C ASP A 71 -9.75 -9.56 -5.27
N PRO A 72 -8.49 -9.94 -4.91
CA PRO A 72 -7.58 -10.58 -5.85
C PRO A 72 -7.99 -12.05 -6.08
N ASP A 73 -7.46 -12.68 -7.15
CA ASP A 73 -7.74 -14.10 -7.40
C ASP A 73 -7.25 -15.02 -6.27
N PRO A 74 -7.84 -16.21 -6.10
CA PRO A 74 -7.45 -17.17 -5.06
C PRO A 74 -5.95 -17.50 -5.05
N GLU A 75 -5.30 -17.51 -6.21
CA GLU A 75 -3.85 -17.77 -6.35
C GLU A 75 -2.98 -16.70 -5.65
N VAL A 76 -3.51 -15.49 -5.46
CA VAL A 76 -2.86 -14.35 -4.81
C VAL A 76 -3.66 -13.84 -3.59
N GLU A 77 -4.47 -14.70 -2.97
CA GLU A 77 -5.32 -14.32 -1.82
C GLU A 77 -4.50 -13.79 -0.61
N LYS A 78 -3.22 -14.20 -0.49
CA LYS A 78 -2.29 -13.73 0.55
C LYS A 78 -2.11 -12.20 0.61
N ILE A 79 -2.39 -11.47 -0.48
CA ILE A 79 -2.29 -9.99 -0.53
C ILE A 79 -3.64 -9.29 -0.36
N LYS A 80 -4.73 -10.04 -0.14
CA LYS A 80 -6.08 -9.49 -0.03
C LYS A 80 -6.20 -8.49 1.11
N GLY A 81 -6.55 -7.25 0.77
CA GLY A 81 -6.69 -6.15 1.72
C GLY A 81 -5.35 -5.63 2.31
N CYS A 82 -4.22 -6.20 1.91
CA CYS A 82 -2.91 -5.67 2.26
C CYS A 82 -2.59 -4.44 1.40
N LEU A 83 -1.65 -3.62 1.87
CA LEU A 83 -1.26 -2.37 1.23
C LEU A 83 0.19 -2.43 0.78
N ALA A 84 0.43 -2.12 -0.49
CA ALA A 84 1.76 -1.92 -1.03
C ALA A 84 2.03 -0.43 -1.24
N PHE A 85 3.30 -0.07 -1.19
CA PHE A 85 3.78 1.31 -1.24
C PHE A 85 4.78 1.46 -2.39
N ALA A 86 4.88 2.67 -2.93
CA ALA A 86 5.92 3.00 -3.91
C ALA A 86 7.32 2.70 -3.34
N ASP A 87 8.17 2.09 -4.14
CA ASP A 87 9.49 1.57 -3.71
C ASP A 87 10.37 2.65 -3.05
N GLU A 88 10.23 3.90 -3.50
CA GLU A 88 10.94 5.07 -2.97
C GLU A 88 10.66 5.35 -1.48
N LEU A 89 9.56 4.83 -0.94
CA LEU A 89 9.14 5.03 0.45
C LEU A 89 9.59 3.91 1.40
N LEU A 90 10.01 2.77 0.84
CA LEU A 90 10.46 1.62 1.61
C LEU A 90 11.85 1.89 2.18
N LYS A 91 11.99 1.72 3.50
CA LYS A 91 13.29 1.82 4.20
C LYS A 91 13.64 0.51 4.86
N SER A 92 14.77 -0.08 4.46
CA SER A 92 15.39 -1.26 5.09
C SER A 92 15.74 -1.00 6.56
#